data_AF-A0A357QJ83-F1
#
_entry.id   AF-A0A357QJ83-F1
#
_cell.length_a   1.000
_cell.length_b   1.000
_cell.length_c   1.000
_cell.angle_alpha   90.00
_cell.angle_beta   90.00
_cell.angle_gamma   90.00
#
_symmetry.space_group_name_H-M   'P 1'
#
loop_
_entity.id
_entity.type
_entity.pdbx_description
1 polymer ?
#
loop_
_entity_poly.entity_id
_entity_poly.type
_entity_poly.pdbx_seq_one_letter_code
_entity_poly.pdbx_strand_id
1 'polypeptide(L)'
;MANVIVDIEPLMVMVFNLNYPLHGYAHTFLSGIIIGTIFGALGYYAFKPINWGMKLIALDYTKNLRKAVISGVLGIWLHVLIDSFLYKDINPFFPVNENPFYHLINPEIIYKACLISFLPVIIIYLIKVIRTNKRA
;
A
#
# COMPACT_ATOMS: atom_id res chain seq x y z
N MET A 1 -2.97 -2.18 -4.30
CA MET A 1 -3.03 -3.66 -4.13
C MET A 1 -1.76 -4.18 -3.49
N ALA A 2 -0.56 -3.87 -4.01
CA ALA A 2 0.68 -4.33 -3.38
C ALA A 2 0.82 -3.90 -1.89
N ASN A 3 0.38 -2.70 -1.51
CA ASN A 3 0.31 -2.26 -0.10
C ASN A 3 -0.40 -3.26 0.83
N VAL A 4 -1.49 -3.90 0.40
CA VAL A 4 -2.33 -4.74 1.27
C VAL A 4 -1.74 -6.14 1.43
N ILE A 5 -0.83 -6.55 0.53
CA ILE A 5 -0.30 -7.90 0.58
C ILE A 5 0.61 -8.12 1.79
N VAL A 6 1.29 -7.07 2.25
CA VAL A 6 2.19 -7.20 3.40
C VAL A 6 1.42 -7.46 4.69
N ASP A 7 0.15 -7.02 4.78
CA ASP A 7 -0.76 -7.33 5.90
C ASP A 7 -1.08 -8.82 6.05
N ILE A 8 -0.83 -9.64 5.02
CA ILE A 8 -0.99 -11.10 5.15
C ILE A 8 -0.03 -11.64 6.22
N GLU A 9 1.17 -11.07 6.36
CA GLU A 9 2.13 -11.48 7.38
C GLU A 9 1.56 -11.36 8.81
N PRO A 10 1.21 -10.15 9.31
CA PRO A 10 0.64 -10.01 10.66
C PRO A 10 -0.69 -10.74 10.80
N LEU A 11 -1.52 -10.79 9.75
CA LEU A 11 -2.78 -11.54 9.80
C LEU A 11 -2.55 -13.03 10.05
N MET A 12 -1.57 -13.65 9.37
CA MET A 12 -1.22 -15.05 9.57
C MET A 12 -0.71 -15.30 10.98
N VAL A 13 0.11 -14.40 11.52
CA VAL A 13 0.61 -14.50 12.91
C VAL A 13 -0.55 -14.49 13.90
N MET A 14 -1.49 -13.57 13.73
CA MET A 14 -2.67 -13.45 14.61
C MET A 14 -3.61 -14.66 14.49
N VAL A 15 -3.88 -15.12 13.27
CA VAL A 15 -4.84 -16.21 13.01
C VAL A 15 -4.30 -17.56 13.47
N PHE A 16 -3.02 -17.83 13.23
CA PHE A 16 -2.40 -19.12 13.56
C PHE A 16 -1.62 -19.11 14.88
N ASN A 17 -1.58 -17.98 15.59
CA ASN A 17 -0.84 -17.79 16.84
C ASN A 17 0.62 -18.25 16.73
N LEU A 18 1.29 -17.80 15.66
CA LEU A 18 2.64 -18.25 15.31
C LEU A 18 3.68 -17.68 16.28
N ASN A 19 4.76 -18.44 16.55
CA ASN A 19 5.94 -17.92 17.25
C ASN A 19 6.83 -17.12 16.28
N TYR A 20 6.31 -15.99 15.80
CA TYR A 20 6.92 -15.08 14.84
C TYR A 20 6.52 -13.64 15.22
N PRO A 21 7.40 -12.62 15.05
CA PRO A 21 7.01 -11.23 15.28
C PRO A 21 5.78 -10.85 14.46
N LEU A 22 4.97 -9.92 14.95
CA LEU A 22 3.75 -9.52 14.25
C LEU A 22 4.10 -8.94 12.86
N HIS A 23 5.12 -8.07 12.82
CA HIS A 23 5.72 -7.58 11.59
C HIS A 23 7.15 -8.10 11.47
N GLY A 24 7.40 -8.93 10.47
CA GLY A 24 8.71 -9.52 10.24
C GLY A 24 9.29 -9.10 8.91
N TYR A 25 9.78 -10.05 8.13
CA TYR A 25 10.51 -9.78 6.90
C TYR A 25 9.66 -9.14 5.80
N ALA A 26 8.33 -9.26 5.80
CA ALA A 26 7.50 -8.58 4.80
C ALA A 26 7.48 -7.05 5.00
N HIS A 27 7.71 -6.58 6.22
CA HIS A 27 7.69 -5.16 6.59
C HIS A 27 9.09 -4.52 6.55
N THR A 28 9.81 -4.70 5.44
CA THR A 28 11.12 -4.05 5.21
C THR A 28 11.13 -3.35 3.86
N PHE A 29 11.93 -2.30 3.69
CA PHE A 29 12.06 -1.66 2.37
C PHE A 29 12.67 -2.61 1.33
N LEU A 30 13.58 -3.48 1.76
CA LEU A 30 14.25 -4.46 0.90
C LEU A 30 13.25 -5.49 0.36
N SER A 31 12.47 -6.13 1.23
CA SER A 31 11.42 -7.06 0.80
C SER A 31 10.31 -6.35 0.02
N GLY A 32 10.04 -5.08 0.34
CA GLY A 32 9.11 -4.24 -0.41
C GLY A 32 9.50 -4.05 -1.88
N ILE A 33 10.79 -4.05 -2.23
CA ILE A 33 11.23 -4.06 -3.64
C ILE A 33 10.80 -5.35 -4.32
N ILE A 34 11.06 -6.50 -3.69
CA ILE A 34 10.80 -7.83 -4.24
C ILE A 34 9.29 -8.07 -4.37
N ILE A 35 8.57 -7.97 -3.25
CA ILE A 35 7.12 -8.17 -3.18
C ILE A 35 6.41 -7.15 -4.07
N GLY A 36 6.83 -5.88 -4.02
CA GLY A 36 6.23 -4.81 -4.82
C GLY A 36 6.43 -5.01 -6.32
N THR A 37 7.60 -5.50 -6.73
CA THR A 37 7.87 -5.86 -8.12
C THR A 37 7.03 -7.03 -8.58
N ILE A 38 6.96 -8.10 -7.77
CA ILE A 38 6.15 -9.29 -8.08
C ILE A 38 4.68 -8.90 -8.21
N PHE A 39 4.10 -8.24 -7.20
CA PHE A 39 2.69 -7.87 -7.21
C PHE A 39 2.35 -6.78 -8.22
N GLY A 40 3.28 -5.87 -8.51
CA GLY A 40 3.15 -4.91 -9.60
C GLY A 40 3.11 -5.61 -10.97
N ALA A 41 3.99 -6.58 -11.21
CA ALA A 41 3.99 -7.38 -12.43
C ALA A 41 2.74 -8.26 -12.54
N LEU A 42 2.31 -8.91 -11.44
CA LEU A 42 1.05 -9.66 -11.39
C LEU A 42 -0.14 -8.75 -11.74
N GLY A 43 -0.18 -7.52 -11.22
CA GLY A 43 -1.19 -6.52 -11.58
C GLY A 43 -1.20 -6.18 -13.07
N TYR A 44 -0.03 -6.16 -13.72
CA TYR A 44 0.07 -5.97 -15.17
C TYR A 44 -0.53 -7.15 -15.96
N TYR A 45 -0.32 -8.39 -15.51
CA TYR A 45 -0.91 -9.58 -16.14
C TYR A 45 -2.41 -9.71 -15.85
N ALA A 46 -2.84 -9.32 -14.64
CA ALA A 46 -4.24 -9.24 -14.22
C ALA A 46 -4.96 -7.98 -14.75
N PHE A 47 -4.43 -7.31 -15.78
CA PHE A 47 -4.97 -6.05 -16.29
C PHE A 47 -6.45 -6.12 -16.67
N LYS A 48 -6.92 -7.22 -17.29
CA LYS A 48 -8.31 -7.32 -17.79
C LYS A 48 -9.35 -7.16 -16.66
N PRO A 49 -9.35 -7.99 -15.59
CA PRO A 49 -10.30 -7.82 -14.50
C PRO A 49 -10.10 -6.49 -13.74
N ILE A 50 -8.87 -6.03 -13.57
CA ILE A 50 -8.58 -4.73 -12.91
C ILE A 50 -9.17 -3.57 -13.71
N ASN A 51 -8.95 -3.54 -15.02
CA ASN A 51 -9.46 -2.49 -15.91
C ASN A 51 -10.99 -2.50 -15.98
N TRP A 52 -11.62 -3.69 -15.95
CA TRP A 52 -13.07 -3.79 -15.85
C TRP A 52 -13.59 -3.13 -14.56
N GLY A 53 -13.02 -3.48 -13.40
CA GLY A 53 -13.39 -2.86 -12.11
C GLY A 53 -13.13 -1.35 -12.08
N MET A 54 -12.00 -0.89 -12.63
CA MET A 54 -11.68 0.54 -12.69
C MET A 54 -12.66 1.32 -13.58
N LYS A 55 -13.12 0.73 -14.69
CA LYS A 55 -14.15 1.36 -15.54
C LYS A 55 -15.50 1.52 -14.84
N LEU A 56 -15.90 0.56 -13.98
CA LEU A 56 -17.14 0.68 -13.20
C LEU A 56 -17.15 1.91 -12.30
N ILE A 57 -15.98 2.34 -11.84
CA ILE A 57 -15.78 3.53 -11.00
C ILE A 57 -15.22 4.72 -11.79
N ALA A 58 -15.43 4.77 -13.12
CA ALA A 58 -14.98 5.85 -13.99
C ALA A 58 -13.47 6.21 -13.85
N LEU A 59 -12.64 5.23 -13.53
CA LEU A 59 -11.18 5.35 -13.49
C LEU A 59 -10.56 4.71 -14.73
N ASP A 60 -9.69 5.49 -15.39
CA ASP A 60 -8.96 5.02 -16.55
C ASP A 60 -7.70 4.33 -16.08
N TYR A 61 -7.53 3.08 -16.47
CA TYR A 61 -6.31 2.34 -16.21
C TYR A 61 -5.54 2.11 -17.49
N THR A 62 -4.33 2.67 -17.55
CA THR A 62 -3.44 2.44 -18.69
C THR A 62 -2.52 1.27 -18.38
N LYS A 63 -2.55 0.24 -19.24
CA LYS A 63 -1.69 -0.93 -19.10
C LYS A 63 -0.24 -0.53 -19.34
N ASN A 64 0.56 -0.46 -18.28
CA ASN A 64 1.99 -0.16 -18.37
C ASN A 64 2.76 -0.88 -17.26
N LEU A 65 3.68 -1.77 -17.65
CA LEU A 65 4.43 -2.61 -16.70
C LEU A 65 5.28 -1.78 -15.75
N ARG A 66 6.00 -0.79 -16.29
CA ARG A 66 6.87 0.09 -15.49
C ARG A 66 6.04 0.83 -14.43
N LYS A 67 4.90 1.41 -14.81
CA LYS A 67 4.00 2.07 -13.85
C LYS A 67 3.48 1.08 -12.81
N ALA A 68 3.07 -0.12 -13.21
CA ALA A 68 2.54 -1.12 -12.29
C ALA A 68 3.58 -1.57 -11.25
N VAL A 69 4.83 -1.83 -11.68
CA VAL A 69 5.95 -2.19 -10.79
C VAL A 69 6.31 -1.03 -9.85
N ILE A 70 6.47 0.19 -10.37
CA ILE A 70 6.80 1.37 -9.54
C ILE A 70 5.70 1.61 -8.50
N SER A 71 4.42 1.56 -8.91
CA SER A 71 3.30 1.69 -7.98
C SER A 71 3.24 0.54 -6.97
N GLY A 72 3.66 -0.66 -7.35
CA GLY A 72 3.75 -1.81 -6.44
C GLY A 72 4.77 -1.57 -5.33
N VAL A 73 6.01 -1.22 -5.70
CA VAL A 73 7.10 -0.94 -4.75
C VAL A 73 6.77 0.26 -3.87
N LEU A 74 6.36 1.39 -4.47
CA LEU A 74 5.99 2.59 -3.70
C LEU A 74 4.82 2.34 -2.75
N GLY A 75 3.86 1.50 -3.16
CA GLY A 75 2.73 1.13 -2.31
C GLY A 75 3.17 0.42 -1.03
N ILE A 76 4.08 -0.55 -1.15
CA ILE A 76 4.61 -1.27 0.02
C ILE A 76 5.53 -0.37 0.84
N TRP A 77 6.40 0.41 0.21
CA TRP A 77 7.26 1.35 0.94
C TRP A 77 6.46 2.37 1.74
N LEU A 78 5.39 2.92 1.17
CA LEU A 78 4.53 3.84 1.89
C LEU A 78 3.83 3.15 3.06
N HIS A 79 3.37 1.90 2.87
CA HIS A 79 2.77 1.10 3.94
C HIS A 79 3.77 0.87 5.08
N VAL A 80 4.94 0.28 4.78
CA VAL A 80 6.01 0.02 5.75
C VAL A 80 6.44 1.30 6.46
N LEU A 81 6.56 2.42 5.74
CA LEU A 81 6.94 3.71 6.32
C LEU A 81 5.91 4.20 7.34
N ILE A 82 4.61 4.14 7.01
CA ILE A 82 3.54 4.58 7.93
C ILE A 82 3.52 3.68 9.16
N ASP A 83 3.60 2.36 8.98
CA ASP A 83 3.59 1.41 10.08
C ASP A 83 4.83 1.51 10.96
N SER A 84 5.98 1.88 10.39
CA SER A 84 7.21 2.09 11.17
C SER A 84 7.06 3.19 12.22
N PHE A 85 6.16 4.16 12.06
CA PHE A 85 5.88 5.12 13.13
C PHE A 85 5.04 4.53 14.27
N LEU A 86 4.25 3.48 13.98
CA LEU A 86 3.26 2.89 14.87
C LEU A 86 3.79 1.70 15.67
N TYR A 87 4.64 0.87 15.07
CA TYR A 87 5.03 -0.43 15.64
C TYR A 87 6.53 -0.55 15.87
N LYS A 88 6.90 -1.08 17.04
CA LYS A 88 8.30 -1.21 17.45
C LYS A 88 9.02 -2.39 16.78
N ASP A 89 8.29 -3.44 16.43
CA ASP A 89 8.83 -4.69 15.91
C ASP A 89 9.20 -4.63 14.42
N ILE A 90 8.80 -3.56 13.71
CA ILE A 90 9.15 -3.33 12.31
C ILE A 90 10.62 -2.92 12.16
N ASN A 91 11.34 -3.58 11.25
CA ASN A 91 12.75 -3.28 10.97
C ASN A 91 12.90 -2.78 9.52
N PRO A 92 12.61 -1.49 9.23
CA PRO A 92 12.48 -1.00 7.87
C PRO A 92 13.78 -1.14 7.05
N PHE A 93 14.93 -1.08 7.73
CA PHE A 93 16.28 -1.16 7.17
C PHE A 93 17.00 -2.47 7.49
N PHE A 94 16.25 -3.58 7.68
CA PHE A 94 16.84 -4.92 7.87
C PHE A 94 18.01 -5.16 6.88
N PRO A 95 19.19 -5.65 7.34
CA PRO A 95 19.45 -6.37 8.59
C PRO A 95 19.71 -5.51 9.84
N VAL A 96 19.59 -4.19 9.73
CA VAL A 96 19.58 -3.34 10.94
C VAL A 96 18.27 -3.60 11.68
N ASN A 97 18.36 -4.24 12.85
CA ASN A 97 17.20 -4.63 13.67
C ASN A 97 16.76 -3.48 14.58
N GLU A 98 16.60 -2.29 14.01
CA GLU A 98 16.13 -1.10 14.71
C GLU A 98 15.09 -0.36 13.88
N ASN A 99 14.11 0.23 14.56
CA ASN A 99 13.14 1.13 13.97
C ASN A 99 13.46 2.58 14.33
N PRO A 100 14.10 3.36 13.44
CA PRO A 100 14.42 4.76 13.72
C PRO A 100 13.18 5.67 13.72
N PHE A 101 12.03 5.21 13.19
CA PHE A 101 10.82 6.02 13.06
C PHE A 101 9.84 5.85 14.22
N TYR A 102 10.02 4.80 15.01
CA TYR A 102 9.10 4.45 16.09
C TYR A 102 8.90 5.63 17.05
N HIS A 103 7.65 6.04 17.23
CA HIS A 103 7.24 7.18 18.07
C HIS A 103 7.82 8.56 17.71
N LEU A 104 8.46 8.75 16.54
CA LEU A 104 8.81 10.10 16.07
C LEU A 104 7.57 10.97 15.84
N ILE A 105 6.43 10.35 15.56
CA ILE A 105 5.13 11.01 15.38
C ILE A 105 4.10 10.30 16.26
N ASN A 106 3.23 11.08 16.92
CA ASN A 106 2.13 10.52 17.70
C ASN A 106 1.17 9.72 16.77
N PRO A 107 0.84 8.46 17.09
CA PRO A 107 -0.13 7.66 16.33
C PRO A 107 -1.44 8.38 16.00
N GLU A 108 -1.96 9.20 16.92
CA GLU A 108 -3.18 9.97 16.69
C GLU A 108 -3.04 10.96 15.52
N ILE A 109 -1.87 11.57 15.35
CA ILE A 109 -1.58 12.47 14.23
C ILE A 109 -1.56 11.70 12.93
N ILE A 110 -1.02 10.48 12.91
CA ILE A 110 -0.97 9.61 11.73
C ILE A 110 -2.38 9.23 11.31
N TYR A 111 -3.21 8.76 12.26
CA TYR A 111 -4.61 8.41 11.97
C TYR A 111 -5.40 9.61 11.44
N LYS A 112 -5.22 10.80 12.04
CA LYS A 112 -5.85 12.05 11.54
C LYS A 112 -5.34 12.41 10.14
N ALA A 113 -4.05 12.31 9.88
CA ALA A 113 -3.46 12.60 8.57
C ALA A 113 -4.03 11.66 7.50
N CYS A 114 -4.12 10.36 7.78
CA CYS A 114 -4.75 9.38 6.88
C CYS A 114 -6.22 9.73 6.60
N LEU A 115 -7.00 10.04 7.64
CA LEU A 115 -8.41 10.42 7.48
C LEU A 115 -8.58 11.69 6.64
N ILE A 116 -7.80 12.73 6.94
CA ILE A 116 -7.87 14.02 6.23
C ILE A 116 -7.41 13.88 4.79
N SER A 117 -6.41 13.03 4.52
CA SER A 117 -5.89 12.79 3.16
C SER A 117 -6.94 12.21 2.20
N PHE A 118 -8.01 11.60 2.73
CA PHE A 118 -9.11 11.06 1.92
C PHE A 118 -9.98 12.16 1.30
N LEU A 119 -10.15 13.30 1.98
CA LEU A 119 -11.01 14.40 1.53
C LEU A 119 -10.64 14.97 0.15
N PRO A 120 -9.38 15.41 -0.11
CA PRO A 120 -9.02 15.94 -1.43
C PRO A 120 -9.17 14.89 -2.53
N VAL A 121 -8.89 13.62 -2.23
CA VAL A 121 -9.04 12.51 -3.19
C VAL A 121 -10.50 12.31 -3.58
N ILE A 122 -11.42 12.31 -2.62
CA ILE A 122 -12.88 12.24 -2.89
C ILE A 122 -13.30 13.41 -3.78
N ILE A 123 -12.90 14.64 -3.45
CA ILE A 123 -13.31 15.84 -4.19
C ILE A 123 -12.84 15.75 -5.65
N ILE A 124 -11.57 15.41 -5.88
CA ILE A 124 -11.00 15.25 -7.21
C ILE A 124 -11.72 14.13 -7.98
N TYR A 125 -12.00 13.01 -7.32
CA TYR A 125 -12.72 11.90 -7.91
C TYR A 125 -14.15 12.28 -8.32
N LEU A 126 -14.91 12.96 -7.46
CA LEU A 126 -16.26 13.43 -7.77
C LEU A 126 -16.27 14.41 -8.95
N ILE A 127 -15.32 15.36 -8.99
CA ILE A 127 -15.18 16.29 -10.13
C ILE A 127 -14.95 15.51 -11.43
N LYS A 128 -14.10 14.47 -11.39
CA LYS A 128 -13.83 13.61 -12.55
C LYS A 128 -15.12 12.89 -12.99
N VAL A 129 -15.80 12.22 -12.08
CA VAL A 129 -17.02 11.45 -12.36
C VAL A 129 -18.09 12.35 -13.00
N ILE A 130 -18.33 13.54 -12.43
CA ILE A 130 -19.31 14.51 -12.96
C ILE A 130 -18.91 14.96 -14.37
N ARG A 131 -17.62 15.22 -14.63
CA ARG A 131 -17.14 15.62 -15.96
C ARG A 131 -17.23 14.51 -16.99
N THR A 132 -16.96 13.26 -16.61
CA THR A 132 -17.10 12.10 -17.49
C THR A 132 -18.56 11.89 -17.88
N ASN A 133 -19.49 11.99 -16.91
CA ASN A 133 -20.92 11.82 -17.18
C ASN A 133 -21.50 12.93 -18.06
N LYS A 134 -20.95 14.15 -18.03
CA LYS A 134 -21.33 15.25 -18.94
C LYS A 134 -20.82 15.09 -20.38
N ARG A 135 -19.86 14.17 -20.62
CA ARG A 135 -19.24 13.94 -21.94
C ARG A 135 -19.74 12.67 -22.63
N ALA A 136 -20.47 11.81 -21.91
CA ALA A 136 -21.12 10.60 -22.42
C ALA A 136 -22.53 10.95 -22.90
#